data_AF-A0A0D5A230-F1
#
_entry.id   AF-A0A0D5A230-F1
#
_cell.length_a   1.000
_cell.length_b   1.000
_cell.length_c   1.000
_cell.angle_alpha   90.00
_cell.angle_beta   90.00
_cell.angle_gamma   90.00
#
_symmetry.space_group_name_H-M   'P 1'
#
loop_
_entity.id
_entity.type
_entity.pdbx_description
1 polymer ?
#
loop_
_entity_poly.entity_id
_entity_poly.type
_entity_poly.pdbx_seq_one_letter_code
_entity_poly.pdbx_strand_id
1 'polypeptide(L)'
;MLIKKILLNTKRNLFNVLGIFNTQKGELSDRCENLTSIPGIGTKNCNNFYEAGYMTPESIISASDEELLNIPGVGISFVKKLRKTLGRI
;
A
#
# COMPACT_ATOMS: atom_id res chain seq x y z
N MET A 1 38.46 -4.19 22.84
CA MET A 1 37.18 -4.70 23.39
C MET A 1 35.96 -3.79 23.11
N LEU A 2 36.13 -2.52 22.71
CA LEU A 2 35.02 -1.59 22.40
C LEU A 2 34.37 -1.79 21.02
N ILE A 3 35.17 -1.94 19.95
CA ILE A 3 34.67 -2.02 18.56
C ILE A 3 33.75 -3.23 18.37
N LYS A 4 34.09 -4.39 18.96
CA LYS A 4 33.23 -5.58 18.98
C LYS A 4 31.86 -5.30 19.61
N LYS A 5 31.82 -4.50 20.70
CA LYS A 5 30.58 -4.15 21.41
C LYS A 5 29.69 -3.23 20.56
N ILE A 6 30.29 -2.23 19.91
CA ILE A 6 29.61 -1.31 18.99
C ILE A 6 29.01 -2.10 17.82
N LEU A 7 29.81 -2.96 17.17
CA LEU A 7 29.36 -3.78 16.05
C LEU A 7 28.20 -4.71 16.44
N LEU A 8 28.27 -5.32 17.63
CA LEU A 8 27.20 -6.18 18.15
C LEU A 8 25.90 -5.40 18.37
N ASN A 9 25.99 -4.19 18.92
CA ASN A 9 24.82 -3.35 19.21
C ASN A 9 24.17 -2.84 17.92
N THR A 10 24.97 -2.42 16.94
CA THR A 10 24.47 -2.00 15.62
C THR A 10 23.81 -3.16 14.89
N LYS A 11 24.43 -4.36 14.88
CA LYS A 11 23.84 -5.56 14.25
C LYS A 11 22.50 -5.92 14.88
N ARG A 12 22.40 -5.83 16.22
CA ARG A 12 21.16 -6.13 16.95
C ARG A 12 20.06 -5.12 16.67
N ASN A 13 20.38 -3.83 16.62
CA ASN A 13 19.42 -2.78 16.30
C ASN A 13 18.88 -2.93 14.86
N LEU A 14 19.77 -3.19 13.90
CA LEU A 14 19.40 -3.44 12.51
C LEU A 14 18.49 -4.67 12.36
N PHE A 15 18.78 -5.77 13.04
CA PHE A 15 17.94 -6.97 13.03
C PHE A 15 16.54 -6.71 13.60
N ASN A 16 16.43 -5.94 14.69
CA ASN A 16 15.13 -5.57 15.26
C ASN A 16 14.33 -4.71 14.28
N VAL A 17 14.97 -3.72 13.65
CA VAL A 17 14.34 -2.86 12.65
C VAL A 17 13.86 -3.68 11.44
N LEU A 18 14.69 -4.57 10.90
CA LEU A 18 14.30 -5.48 9.81
C LEU A 18 13.13 -6.40 10.19
N GLY A 19 13.10 -6.90 11.42
CA GLY A 19 11.98 -7.69 11.93
C GLY A 19 10.66 -6.91 11.92
N ILE A 20 10.69 -5.66 12.40
CA ILE A 20 9.53 -4.77 12.42
C ILE A 20 9.00 -4.50 10.99
N PHE A 21 9.90 -4.24 10.04
CA PHE A 21 9.52 -4.05 8.64
C PHE A 21 8.86 -5.29 8.02
N ASN A 22 9.35 -6.48 8.37
CA ASN A 22 8.80 -7.71 7.82
C ASN A 22 7.39 -8.01 8.38
N THR A 23 7.16 -7.73 9.67
CA THR A 23 5.83 -7.84 10.28
C THR A 23 4.84 -6.87 9.65
N GLN A 24 5.21 -5.59 9.49
CA GLN A 24 4.34 -4.60 8.84
C GLN A 24 3.98 -5.02 7.42
N LYS A 25 4.92 -5.62 6.67
CA LYS A 25 4.67 -6.11 5.32
C LYS A 25 3.64 -7.24 5.26
N GLY A 26 3.60 -8.14 6.25
CA GLY A 26 2.62 -9.22 6.35
C GLY A 26 1.21 -8.71 6.68
N GLU A 27 1.08 -7.85 7.68
CA GLU A 27 -0.22 -7.24 8.02
C GLU A 27 -0.79 -6.42 6.85
N LEU A 28 0.09 -5.77 6.08
CA LEU A 28 -0.28 -5.06 4.87
C LEU A 28 -0.78 -5.99 3.77
N SER A 29 -0.13 -7.15 3.56
CA SER A 29 -0.54 -8.08 2.50
C SER A 29 -1.95 -8.59 2.75
N ASP A 30 -2.26 -8.93 3.99
CA ASP A 30 -3.54 -9.51 4.38
C ASP A 30 -4.68 -8.49 4.19
N ARG A 31 -4.44 -7.22 4.54
CA ARG A 31 -5.40 -6.14 4.29
C ARG A 31 -5.55 -5.85 2.80
N CYS A 32 -4.46 -5.88 2.04
CA CYS A 32 -4.47 -5.54 0.62
C CYS A 32 -5.05 -6.64 -0.28
N GLU A 33 -5.20 -7.86 0.20
CA GLU A 33 -5.71 -8.99 -0.58
C GLU A 33 -7.05 -8.66 -1.26
N ASN A 34 -7.94 -7.96 -0.54
CA ASN A 34 -9.24 -7.52 -1.07
C ASN A 34 -9.12 -6.48 -2.20
N LEU A 35 -8.26 -5.46 -2.02
CA LEU A 35 -8.14 -4.34 -2.98
C LEU A 35 -7.30 -4.69 -4.21
N THR A 36 -6.36 -5.64 -4.08
CA THR A 36 -5.49 -6.08 -5.19
C THR A 36 -6.26 -6.84 -6.29
N SER A 37 -7.53 -7.18 -6.04
CA SER A 37 -8.47 -7.66 -7.08
C SER A 37 -8.74 -6.62 -8.17
N ILE A 38 -8.56 -5.32 -7.89
CA ILE A 38 -8.70 -4.25 -8.87
C ILE A 38 -7.41 -4.13 -9.69
N PRO A 39 -7.47 -4.30 -11.04
CA PRO A 39 -6.30 -4.14 -11.89
C PRO A 39 -5.67 -2.75 -11.75
N GLY A 40 -4.39 -2.71 -11.35
CA GLY A 40 -3.65 -1.48 -11.12
C GLY A 40 -3.51 -1.07 -9.66
N ILE A 41 -4.15 -1.78 -8.72
CA ILE A 41 -3.88 -1.64 -7.28
C ILE A 41 -2.85 -2.68 -6.87
N GLY A 42 -1.62 -2.22 -6.60
CA GLY A 42 -0.58 -3.01 -5.95
C GLY A 42 -0.46 -2.66 -4.46
N THR A 43 0.40 -3.39 -3.74
CA THR A 43 0.63 -3.23 -2.30
C THR A 43 0.98 -1.79 -1.90
N LYS A 44 1.73 -1.06 -2.75
CA LYS A 44 2.06 0.36 -2.52
C LYS A 44 0.84 1.28 -2.57
N ASN A 45 -0.05 1.08 -3.54
CA ASN A 45 -1.23 1.95 -3.71
C ASN A 45 -2.32 1.59 -2.71
N CYS A 46 -2.45 0.31 -2.38
CA CYS A 46 -3.43 -0.19 -1.43
C CYS A 46 -3.40 0.56 -0.09
N ASN A 47 -2.22 0.85 0.46
CA ASN A 47 -2.13 1.64 1.70
C ASN A 47 -2.75 3.01 1.58
N ASN A 48 -2.46 3.70 0.49
CA ASN A 48 -2.97 5.05 0.27
C ASN A 48 -4.50 5.03 0.16
N PHE A 49 -5.09 3.96 -0.41
CA PHE A 49 -6.54 3.74 -0.39
C PHE A 49 -7.07 3.52 1.03
N TYR A 50 -6.42 2.68 1.83
CA TYR A 50 -6.82 2.47 3.23
C TYR A 50 -6.73 3.74 4.07
N GLU A 51 -5.64 4.51 3.93
CA GLU A 51 -5.44 5.79 4.63
C GLU A 51 -6.46 6.84 4.19
N ALA A 52 -6.92 6.79 2.94
CA ALA A 52 -8.01 7.61 2.42
C ALA A 52 -9.41 7.07 2.79
N GLY A 53 -9.52 5.97 3.54
CA GLY A 53 -10.78 5.40 4.01
C GLY A 53 -11.46 4.40 3.06
N TYR A 54 -10.83 4.05 1.94
CA TYR A 54 -11.34 3.08 0.99
C TYR A 54 -10.94 1.66 1.36
N MET A 55 -11.83 0.97 2.09
CA MET A 55 -11.54 -0.37 2.63
C MET A 55 -12.01 -1.52 1.72
N THR A 56 -12.82 -1.25 0.70
CA THR A 56 -13.41 -2.27 -0.17
C THR A 56 -13.29 -1.89 -1.65
N PRO A 57 -13.30 -2.87 -2.58
CA PRO A 57 -13.31 -2.57 -4.01
C PRO A 57 -14.49 -1.68 -4.42
N GLU A 58 -15.66 -1.92 -3.83
CA GLU A 58 -16.89 -1.19 -4.13
C GLU A 58 -16.75 0.30 -3.79
N SER A 59 -16.09 0.65 -2.67
CA SER A 59 -15.91 2.05 -2.30
C SER A 59 -14.97 2.79 -3.25
N ILE A 60 -13.96 2.11 -3.79
CA ILE A 60 -13.07 2.66 -4.84
C ILE A 60 -13.83 2.82 -6.16
N ILE A 61 -14.66 1.85 -6.52
CA ILE A 61 -15.45 1.86 -7.75
C ILE A 61 -16.54 2.95 -7.70
N SER A 62 -17.13 3.20 -6.53
CA SER A 62 -18.18 4.20 -6.34
C SER A 62 -17.65 5.62 -6.17
N ALA A 63 -16.41 5.80 -5.71
CA ALA A 63 -15.75 7.09 -5.60
C ALA A 63 -15.76 7.85 -6.93
N SER A 64 -15.80 9.17 -6.88
CA SER A 64 -15.64 10.05 -8.03
C SER A 64 -14.20 10.07 -8.53
N ASP A 65 -14.00 10.47 -9.80
CA ASP A 65 -12.66 10.60 -10.38
C ASP A 65 -11.81 11.63 -9.61
N GLU A 66 -12.44 12.72 -9.13
CA GLU A 66 -11.79 13.77 -8.35
C GLU A 66 -11.31 13.27 -6.98
N GLU A 67 -12.15 12.50 -6.27
CA GLU A 67 -11.76 11.89 -4.99
C GLU A 67 -10.58 10.94 -5.16
N LEU A 68 -10.62 10.07 -6.18
CA LEU A 68 -9.53 9.13 -6.46
C LEU A 68 -8.22 9.85 -6.80
N LEU A 69 -8.28 10.95 -7.53
CA LEU A 69 -7.09 11.73 -7.92
C LEU A 69 -6.44 12.48 -6.74
N ASN A 70 -7.15 12.66 -5.62
CA ASN A 70 -6.57 13.23 -4.40
C ASN A 70 -5.76 12.21 -3.59
N ILE A 71 -5.85 10.91 -3.92
CA ILE A 71 -5.12 9.86 -3.23
C ILE A 71 -3.66 9.84 -3.72
N PRO A 72 -2.66 9.92 -2.83
CA PRO A 72 -1.25 9.85 -3.23
C PRO A 72 -0.94 8.62 -4.08
N GLY A 73 -0.19 8.81 -5.17
CA GLY A 73 0.18 7.71 -6.08
C GLY A 73 -0.94 7.23 -7.02
N VAL A 74 -2.14 7.80 -6.92
CA VAL A 74 -3.22 7.59 -7.89
C VAL A 74 -3.15 8.68 -8.97
N GLY A 75 -3.11 8.25 -10.23
CA GLY A 75 -3.02 9.17 -11.38
C GLY A 75 -4.14 8.95 -12.39
N ILE A 76 -4.29 9.90 -13.30
CA ILE A 76 -5.32 9.89 -14.36
C ILE A 76 -5.31 8.59 -15.17
N SER A 77 -4.12 8.01 -15.41
CA SER A 77 -4.00 6.74 -16.13
C SER A 77 -4.67 5.57 -15.39
N PHE A 78 -4.56 5.52 -14.05
CA PHE A 78 -5.22 4.52 -13.23
C PHE A 78 -6.74 4.69 -13.32
N VAL A 79 -7.23 5.91 -13.06
CA VAL A 79 -8.67 6.21 -13.07
C VAL A 79 -9.27 5.87 -14.44
N LYS A 80 -8.63 6.29 -15.54
CA LYS A 80 -9.08 5.97 -16.90
C LYS A 80 -9.15 4.46 -17.16
N LYS A 81 -8.13 3.71 -16.73
CA LYS A 81 -8.12 2.24 -16.88
C LYS A 81 -9.22 1.59 -16.04
N LEU A 82 -9.39 2.03 -14.80
CA LEU A 82 -10.45 1.56 -13.90
C LEU A 82 -11.83 1.75 -14.54
N ARG A 83 -12.14 2.96 -15.03
CA ARG A 83 -13.44 3.26 -15.67
C ARG A 83 -13.66 2.45 -16.95
N LYS A 84 -12.62 2.27 -17.77
CA LYS A 84 -12.67 1.43 -18.97
C LYS A 84 -12.97 -0.04 -18.63
N THR A 85 -12.31 -0.60 -17.61
CA THR A 85 -12.54 -1.99 -17.17
C THR A 85 -13.97 -2.20 -16.68
N LEU A 86 -14.58 -1.18 -16.08
CA LEU A 86 -15.96 -1.21 -15.60
C LEU A 86 -17.00 -0.91 -16.70
N GLY A 87 -16.58 -0.67 -17.95
CA GLY A 87 -17.49 -0.34 -19.06
C GLY A 87 -18.18 1.02 -18.93
N ARG A 88 -17.60 1.96 -18.17
CA ARG A 88 -18.17 3.31 -17.96
C ARG A 88 -17.75 4.33 -19.02
N ILE A 89 -16.74 4.01 -19.83
CA ILE A 89 -16.18 4.82 -20.94
C ILE A 89 -15.57 3.94 -22.03
#